data_AF-A0AAU4L866-F1
#
_entry.id   AF-A0AAU4L866-F1
#
_cell.length_a   1.000
_cell.length_b   1.000
_cell.length_c   1.000
_cell.angle_alpha   90.00
_cell.angle_beta   90.00
_cell.angle_gamma   90.00
#
_symmetry.space_group_name_H-M   'P 1'
#
loop_
_entity.id
_entity.type
_entity.pdbx_description
1 polymer ?
#
loop_
_entity_poly.entity_id
_entity_poly.type
_entity_poly.pdbx_seq_one_letter_code
_entity_poly.pdbx_strand_id
1 'polypeptide(L)'
;MTEQPAPPGTSEAGESAPEILATPKEPRRINRRLVVGGCAVLALAVVAGGSVLALDRLGEADRTAPTVVWADPKGGAAGNAKAAQPKGLAASLLPVPYGYELGPDIGEYGNDVVLNKRQAIAVFKEGARDLPSAQRNKSNKAVDKLKLQGVAMRSYRIGDGSLVVETRLAQIQNAGKGRELANFQSEFASALGIFRKGPAIQGYKNARCFLMPKNSKEKLDAMFCSAYQGDVLVSATAYGVKPLNTIEAATMLSKQLDLLKSPGESV
;
A
#
# COMPACT_ATOMS: atom_id res chain seq x y z
N MET A 1 63.04 32.13 -54.48
CA MET A 1 64.41 31.98 -54.00
C MET A 1 64.35 31.59 -52.54
N THR A 2 64.97 30.46 -52.25
CA THR A 2 65.26 29.81 -50.97
C THR A 2 65.72 30.81 -49.91
N GLU A 3 65.38 30.61 -48.63
CA GLU A 3 66.35 30.18 -47.59
C GLU A 3 65.70 30.11 -46.20
N GLN A 4 65.95 29.02 -45.49
CA GLN A 4 65.80 28.88 -44.04
C GLN A 4 67.19 29.11 -43.43
N PRO A 5 67.31 29.75 -42.26
CA PRO A 5 67.75 28.96 -41.11
C PRO A 5 67.11 29.38 -39.77
N ALA A 6 66.92 28.40 -38.90
CA ALA A 6 67.03 28.53 -37.43
C ALA A 6 68.38 27.85 -37.02
N PRO A 7 68.87 27.83 -35.76
CA PRO A 7 68.42 28.37 -34.45
C PRO A 7 69.65 29.02 -33.69
N PRO A 8 69.91 28.95 -32.36
CA PRO A 8 69.12 28.68 -31.14
C PRO A 8 69.33 29.72 -30.01
N GLY A 9 68.51 29.64 -28.95
CA GLY A 9 68.75 30.35 -27.69
C GLY A 9 67.89 29.76 -26.57
N THR A 10 68.46 28.86 -25.80
CA THR A 10 67.85 28.11 -24.68
C THR A 10 68.31 28.71 -23.35
N SER A 11 67.37 29.07 -22.47
CA SER A 11 67.47 29.16 -20.98
C SER A 11 66.16 29.81 -20.48
N GLU A 12 65.43 29.44 -19.43
CA GLU A 12 65.64 28.65 -18.22
C GLU A 12 64.28 28.01 -17.83
N ALA A 13 64.27 26.72 -17.48
CA ALA A 13 64.07 26.20 -16.12
C ALA A 13 62.75 26.60 -15.44
N GLY A 14 61.86 25.61 -15.32
CA GLY A 14 60.64 25.63 -14.52
C GLY A 14 60.12 24.22 -14.34
N GLU A 15 60.87 23.39 -13.62
CA GLU A 15 60.46 22.05 -13.21
C GLU A 15 59.79 22.11 -11.83
N SER A 16 58.53 21.67 -11.73
CA SER A 16 58.07 20.82 -10.61
C SER A 16 56.66 20.25 -10.83
N ALA A 17 56.66 18.94 -11.10
CA ALA A 17 55.76 17.90 -10.60
C ALA A 17 54.32 17.74 -11.17
N PRO A 18 53.86 16.47 -11.29
CA PRO A 18 52.84 16.09 -12.26
C PRO A 18 51.41 16.22 -11.73
N GLU A 19 50.53 16.74 -12.57
CA GLU A 19 49.09 16.68 -12.39
C GLU A 19 48.64 15.22 -12.48
N ILE A 20 48.34 14.62 -11.33
CA ILE A 20 47.81 13.26 -11.23
C ILE A 20 46.45 13.25 -11.93
N LEU A 21 46.42 12.63 -13.11
CA LEU A 21 45.20 12.26 -13.84
C LEU A 21 44.26 11.51 -12.88
N ALA A 22 43.19 12.18 -12.45
CA ALA A 22 42.12 11.55 -11.71
C ALA A 22 41.49 10.47 -12.60
N THR A 23 41.70 9.21 -12.24
CA THR A 23 41.09 8.07 -12.91
C THR A 23 39.56 8.16 -12.81
N PRO A 24 38.81 7.83 -13.87
CA PRO A 24 37.35 7.81 -13.83
C PRO A 24 36.87 6.88 -12.72
N LYS A 25 36.12 7.43 -11.77
CA LYS A 25 35.53 6.69 -10.66
C LYS A 25 34.58 5.62 -11.23
N GLU A 26 34.90 4.34 -11.01
CA GLU A 26 34.07 3.24 -11.49
C GLU A 26 32.59 3.43 -11.09
N PRO A 27 31.63 3.06 -11.96
CA PRO A 27 30.23 3.15 -11.64
C PRO A 27 29.91 2.26 -10.45
N ARG A 28 29.54 2.89 -9.32
CA ARG A 28 29.05 2.21 -8.12
C ARG A 28 27.96 1.22 -8.53
N ARG A 29 28.24 -0.09 -8.41
CA ARG A 29 27.26 -1.16 -8.65
C ARG A 29 26.11 -0.97 -7.66
N ILE A 30 25.02 -0.35 -8.11
CA ILE A 30 23.78 -0.24 -7.34
C ILE A 30 23.30 -1.67 -7.09
N ASN A 31 23.23 -2.05 -5.82
CA ASN A 31 22.88 -3.40 -5.41
C ASN A 31 21.45 -3.69 -5.90
N ARG A 32 21.29 -4.58 -6.89
CA ARG A 32 19.99 -4.91 -7.51
C ARG A 32 18.91 -5.34 -6.49
N ARG A 33 19.31 -5.78 -5.30
CA ARG A 33 18.43 -6.11 -4.18
C ARG A 33 17.69 -4.89 -3.59
N LEU A 34 18.28 -3.69 -3.65
CA LEU A 34 17.63 -2.44 -3.22
C LEU A 34 16.54 -1.97 -4.19
N VAL A 35 16.69 -2.27 -5.49
CA VAL A 35 15.70 -1.92 -6.52
C VAL A 35 14.49 -2.86 -6.49
N VAL A 36 14.67 -4.11 -6.07
CA VAL A 36 13.59 -5.09 -5.92
C VAL A 36 12.78 -4.83 -4.64
N GLY A 37 13.45 -4.55 -3.52
CA GLY A 37 12.77 -4.24 -2.24
C GLY A 37 11.89 -2.99 -2.29
N GLY A 38 12.29 -1.94 -3.04
CA GLY A 38 11.46 -0.74 -3.20
C GLY A 38 10.18 -0.94 -4.00
N CYS A 39 10.12 -1.96 -4.88
CA CYS A 39 8.93 -2.24 -5.70
C CYS A 39 7.85 -2.98 -4.93
N ALA A 40 8.22 -3.83 -3.97
CA ALA A 40 7.28 -4.48 -3.07
C ALA A 40 6.55 -3.46 -2.19
N VAL A 41 7.26 -2.49 -1.62
CA VAL A 41 6.70 -1.39 -0.79
C VAL A 41 5.57 -0.66 -1.49
N LEU A 42 5.75 -0.39 -2.78
CA LEU A 42 4.81 0.41 -3.54
C LEU A 42 3.57 -0.38 -3.95
N ALA A 43 3.68 -1.68 -4.22
CA ALA A 43 2.52 -2.55 -4.44
C ALA A 43 1.65 -2.71 -3.18
N LEU A 44 2.22 -2.50 -1.99
CA LEU A 44 1.53 -2.65 -0.71
C LEU A 44 0.89 -1.35 -0.24
N ALA A 45 1.44 -0.20 -0.64
CA ALA A 45 0.75 1.08 -0.54
C ALA A 45 -0.61 1.03 -1.26
N VAL A 46 -0.74 0.26 -2.35
CA VAL A 46 -2.00 0.04 -3.08
C VAL A 46 -3.00 -0.78 -2.28
N VAL A 47 -2.51 -1.77 -1.54
CA VAL A 47 -3.31 -2.62 -0.66
C VAL A 47 -3.76 -1.88 0.61
N ALA A 48 -3.01 -0.84 0.98
CA ALA A 48 -3.16 -0.03 2.17
C ALA A 48 -4.05 1.22 2.03
N GLY A 49 -4.49 1.61 0.82
CA GLY A 49 -5.33 2.81 0.63
C GLY A 49 -4.69 4.15 1.07
N GLY A 50 -3.43 4.13 1.50
CA GLY A 50 -2.69 5.31 1.95
C GLY A 50 -1.45 5.50 1.09
N SER A 51 -1.48 6.49 0.20
CA SER A 51 -0.24 6.98 -0.42
C SER A 51 0.64 7.58 0.67
N VAL A 52 1.65 6.84 1.12
CA VAL A 52 2.67 7.33 2.08
C VAL A 52 3.35 8.62 1.57
N LEU A 53 3.34 8.83 0.25
CA LEU A 53 3.84 10.04 -0.42
C LEU A 53 2.93 11.27 -0.29
N ALA A 54 1.68 11.14 0.16
CA ALA A 54 0.78 12.27 0.35
C ALA A 54 1.03 13.02 1.66
N LEU A 55 1.70 12.41 2.65
CA LEU A 55 1.88 13.00 3.98
C LEU A 55 2.64 14.33 3.94
N ASP A 56 3.66 14.47 3.09
CA ASP A 56 4.41 15.72 2.96
C ASP A 56 3.64 16.82 2.20
N ARG A 57 2.61 16.46 1.43
CA ARG A 57 1.80 17.41 0.63
C ARG A 57 0.52 17.87 1.34
N LEU A 58 0.07 17.15 2.36
CA LEU A 58 -1.11 17.54 3.17
C LEU A 58 -0.86 18.76 4.08
N GLY A 59 0.41 19.08 4.34
CA GLY A 59 0.80 20.28 5.08
C GLY A 59 0.63 21.58 4.29
N GLU A 60 0.71 21.51 2.96
CA GLU A 60 0.58 22.65 2.03
C GLU A 60 -0.82 22.77 1.42
N ALA A 61 -1.75 21.88 1.78
CA ALA A 61 -3.12 21.99 1.34
C ALA A 61 -3.72 23.31 1.87
N ASP A 62 -4.24 24.13 0.97
CA ASP A 62 -4.90 25.39 1.32
C ASP A 62 -6.13 25.08 2.20
N ARG A 63 -6.01 25.37 3.50
CA ARG A 63 -7.08 25.22 4.50
C ARG A 63 -7.96 26.46 4.62
N THR A 64 -7.68 27.50 3.83
CA THR A 64 -8.43 28.75 3.81
C THR A 64 -9.48 28.78 2.70
N ALA A 65 -9.50 27.75 1.84
CA ALA A 65 -10.56 27.56 0.86
C ALA A 65 -11.92 27.51 1.58
N PRO A 66 -12.88 28.39 1.25
CA PRO A 66 -14.20 28.35 1.84
C PRO A 66 -14.87 27.03 1.48
N THR A 67 -15.01 26.14 2.45
CA THR A 67 -15.80 24.91 2.30
C THR A 67 -17.26 25.27 2.47
N VAL A 68 -18.01 25.26 1.37
CA VAL A 68 -19.46 25.19 1.46
C VAL A 68 -19.77 23.77 1.92
N VAL A 69 -20.47 23.62 3.04
CA VAL A 69 -21.03 22.32 3.42
C VAL A 69 -21.87 21.88 2.23
N TRP A 70 -21.50 20.76 1.60
CA TRP A 70 -22.31 20.20 0.53
C TRP A 70 -23.70 19.97 1.13
N ALA A 71 -24.73 20.49 0.46
CA ALA A 71 -26.10 20.41 0.95
C ALA A 71 -26.38 18.98 1.45
N ASP A 72 -27.06 18.86 2.59
CA ASP A 72 -27.47 17.56 3.12
C ASP A 72 -28.07 16.74 1.97
N PRO A 73 -27.61 15.49 1.78
CA PRO A 73 -28.04 14.67 0.66
C PRO A 73 -29.57 14.66 0.64
N LYS A 74 -30.17 15.18 -0.44
CA LYS A 74 -31.61 15.16 -0.67
C LYS A 74 -32.01 13.74 -1.06
N GLY A 75 -31.97 12.86 -0.09
CA GLY A 75 -32.31 11.46 -0.20
C GLY A 75 -32.29 10.89 1.20
N GLY A 76 -33.48 10.57 1.72
CA GLY A 76 -33.57 9.79 2.96
C GLY A 76 -32.75 8.52 2.81
N ALA A 77 -32.24 8.02 3.95
CA ALA A 77 -31.58 6.71 4.04
C ALA A 77 -32.28 5.74 3.08
N ALA A 78 -31.52 5.14 2.16
CA ALA A 78 -32.04 4.15 1.24
C ALA A 78 -32.96 3.23 2.05
N GLY A 79 -34.26 3.27 1.72
CA GLY A 79 -35.30 2.72 2.58
C GLY A 79 -35.02 1.26 2.91
N ASN A 80 -35.73 0.75 3.92
CA ASN A 80 -35.72 -0.63 4.41
C ASN A 80 -36.11 -1.67 3.33
N ALA A 81 -35.53 -1.63 2.14
CA ALA A 81 -35.43 -2.75 1.25
C ALA A 81 -34.59 -3.78 2.00
N LYS A 82 -35.19 -4.96 2.22
CA LYS A 82 -34.50 -6.11 2.80
C LYS A 82 -33.21 -6.30 1.99
N ALA A 83 -32.07 -5.97 2.59
CA ALA A 83 -30.79 -6.07 1.91
C ALA A 83 -30.67 -7.48 1.35
N ALA A 84 -30.46 -7.60 0.04
CA ALA A 84 -30.26 -8.90 -0.57
C ALA A 84 -29.10 -9.58 0.15
N GLN A 85 -29.29 -10.84 0.54
CA GLN A 85 -28.23 -11.61 1.20
C GLN A 85 -26.97 -11.54 0.32
N PRO A 86 -25.82 -11.11 0.86
CA PRO A 86 -24.61 -10.97 0.08
C PRO A 86 -24.22 -12.34 -0.49
N LYS A 87 -23.70 -12.35 -1.71
CA LYS A 87 -23.27 -13.57 -2.42
C LYS A 87 -21.81 -13.44 -2.85
N GLY A 88 -21.14 -14.59 -2.97
CA GLY A 88 -19.73 -14.64 -3.40
C GLY A 88 -18.82 -13.87 -2.44
N LEU A 89 -17.87 -13.12 -2.98
CA LEU A 89 -16.86 -12.39 -2.20
C LEU A 89 -17.45 -11.32 -1.26
N ALA A 90 -18.65 -10.80 -1.56
CA ALA A 90 -19.39 -9.90 -0.67
C ALA A 90 -19.75 -10.59 0.65
N ALA A 91 -20.19 -11.86 0.58
CA ALA A 91 -20.61 -12.64 1.74
C ALA A 91 -19.43 -13.00 2.66
N SER A 92 -18.22 -12.93 2.11
CA SER A 92 -16.98 -13.17 2.83
C SER A 92 -16.48 -11.94 3.59
N LEU A 93 -17.05 -10.75 3.37
CA LEU A 93 -16.72 -9.57 4.19
C LEU A 93 -17.36 -9.69 5.56
N LEU A 94 -16.61 -9.28 6.59
CA LEU A 94 -17.10 -9.24 7.96
C LEU A 94 -18.41 -8.41 8.03
N PRO A 95 -19.51 -8.97 8.55
CA PRO A 95 -20.70 -8.18 8.88
C PRO A 95 -20.33 -7.09 9.88
N VAL A 96 -20.98 -5.92 9.80
CA VAL A 96 -20.70 -4.80 10.70
C VAL A 96 -20.89 -5.26 12.15
N PRO A 97 -19.82 -5.31 12.98
CA PRO A 97 -19.93 -5.80 14.34
C PRO A 97 -20.71 -4.84 15.24
N TYR A 98 -21.18 -5.33 16.38
CA TYR A 98 -21.78 -4.45 17.41
C TYR A 98 -20.82 -3.33 17.81
N GLY A 99 -21.35 -2.11 17.95
CA GLY A 99 -20.55 -0.91 18.26
C GLY A 99 -19.82 -0.30 17.06
N TYR A 100 -19.99 -0.87 15.87
CA TYR A 100 -19.47 -0.33 14.61
C TYR A 100 -20.61 0.11 13.68
N GLU A 101 -20.25 0.99 12.78
CA GLU A 101 -21.03 1.42 11.62
C GLU A 101 -20.20 1.25 10.35
N LEU A 102 -20.83 1.36 9.18
CA LEU A 102 -20.09 1.51 7.94
C LEU A 102 -19.20 2.76 8.00
N GLY A 103 -17.96 2.60 7.57
CA GLY A 103 -16.96 3.65 7.60
C GLY A 103 -17.08 4.63 6.44
N PRO A 104 -16.07 5.51 6.29
CA PRO A 104 -15.95 6.40 5.14
C PRO A 104 -15.66 5.62 3.85
N ASP A 105 -15.84 6.28 2.71
CA ASP A 105 -15.59 5.67 1.41
C ASP A 105 -14.13 5.24 1.23
N ILE A 106 -13.95 4.08 0.60
CA ILE A 106 -12.64 3.57 0.24
C ILE A 106 -12.27 4.14 -1.14
N GLY A 107 -11.61 5.30 -1.11
CA GLY A 107 -11.31 6.05 -2.33
C GLY A 107 -12.61 6.48 -3.03
N GLU A 108 -12.72 6.22 -4.32
CA GLU A 108 -13.90 6.54 -5.13
C GLU A 108 -14.98 5.42 -5.14
N TYR A 109 -14.73 4.29 -4.48
CA TYR A 109 -15.53 3.07 -4.67
C TYR A 109 -16.69 2.91 -3.68
N GLY A 110 -16.79 3.79 -2.67
CA GLY A 110 -17.74 3.66 -1.57
C GLY A 110 -17.20 2.87 -0.38
N ASN A 111 -18.03 2.74 0.66
CA ASN A 111 -17.69 2.07 1.92
C ASN A 111 -18.02 0.57 1.99
N ASP A 112 -18.74 0.02 1.00
CA ASP A 112 -19.09 -1.40 0.90
C ASP A 112 -19.33 -1.78 -0.58
N VAL A 113 -18.38 -2.48 -1.20
CA VAL A 113 -18.38 -2.69 -2.65
C VAL A 113 -17.72 -4.00 -3.06
N VAL A 114 -18.20 -4.59 -4.16
CA VAL A 114 -17.54 -5.70 -4.85
C VAL A 114 -17.20 -5.30 -6.27
N LEU A 115 -15.92 -5.41 -6.59
CA LEU A 115 -15.33 -5.14 -7.88
C LEU A 115 -15.08 -6.45 -8.61
N ASN A 116 -15.50 -6.52 -9.87
CA ASN A 116 -15.19 -7.66 -10.73
C ASN A 116 -13.71 -7.69 -11.12
N LYS A 117 -13.26 -8.77 -11.76
CA LYS A 117 -11.88 -8.95 -12.24
C LYS A 117 -11.27 -7.73 -12.92
N ARG A 118 -12.00 -7.11 -13.86
CA ARG A 118 -11.48 -5.96 -14.63
C ARG A 118 -11.26 -4.76 -13.73
N GLN A 119 -12.24 -4.45 -12.88
CA GLN A 119 -12.17 -3.35 -11.91
C GLN A 119 -11.08 -3.60 -10.87
N ALA A 120 -11.00 -4.83 -10.33
CA ALA A 120 -9.96 -5.23 -9.39
C ALA A 120 -8.54 -5.03 -9.95
N ILE A 121 -8.29 -5.44 -11.20
CA ILE A 121 -6.99 -5.21 -11.87
C ILE A 121 -6.72 -3.72 -12.03
N ALA A 122 -7.73 -2.91 -12.38
CA ALA A 122 -7.58 -1.47 -12.51
C ALA A 122 -7.16 -0.82 -11.18
N VAL A 123 -7.86 -1.13 -10.08
CA VAL A 123 -7.52 -0.64 -8.73
C VAL A 123 -6.08 -0.96 -8.34
N PHE A 124 -5.65 -2.21 -8.58
CA PHE A 124 -4.28 -2.62 -8.23
C PHE A 124 -3.21 -1.94 -9.10
N LYS A 125 -3.53 -1.55 -10.34
CA LYS A 125 -2.62 -0.85 -11.24
C LYS A 125 -2.61 0.67 -11.02
N GLU A 126 -3.69 1.24 -10.50
CA GLU A 126 -3.83 2.68 -10.25
C GLU A 126 -2.72 3.20 -9.33
N GLY A 127 -2.37 2.45 -8.29
CA GLY A 127 -1.29 2.84 -7.38
C GLY A 127 0.10 2.87 -8.02
N ALA A 128 0.26 2.36 -9.25
CA ALA A 128 1.51 2.45 -10.01
C ALA A 128 1.50 3.57 -11.06
N ARG A 129 0.40 4.32 -11.24
CA ARG A 129 0.22 5.30 -12.33
C ARG A 129 1.34 6.35 -12.36
N ASP A 130 1.70 6.85 -11.17
CA ASP A 130 2.66 7.94 -10.96
C ASP A 130 4.11 7.43 -10.87
N LEU A 131 4.34 6.11 -11.03
CA LEU A 131 5.68 5.56 -11.06
C LEU A 131 6.34 5.80 -12.43
N PRO A 132 7.68 5.92 -12.47
CA PRO A 132 8.39 5.95 -13.75
C PRO A 132 8.11 4.68 -14.56
N SER A 133 8.11 4.81 -15.89
CA SER A 133 7.59 3.79 -16.82
C SER A 133 8.12 2.38 -16.56
N ALA A 134 9.42 2.23 -16.30
CA ALA A 134 10.02 0.92 -16.04
C ALA A 134 9.48 0.25 -14.77
N GLN A 135 9.28 1.02 -13.69
CA GLN A 135 8.74 0.57 -12.41
C GLN A 135 7.25 0.27 -12.54
N ARG A 136 6.49 1.18 -13.18
CA ARG A 136 5.06 0.98 -13.46
C ARG A 136 4.82 -0.30 -14.26
N ASN A 137 5.61 -0.54 -15.31
CA ASN A 137 5.50 -1.75 -16.12
C ASN A 137 5.81 -3.03 -15.33
N LYS A 138 6.79 -2.99 -14.42
CA LYS A 138 7.09 -4.12 -13.53
C LYS A 138 5.95 -4.37 -12.55
N SER A 139 5.41 -3.32 -11.94
CA SER A 139 4.27 -3.40 -11.02
C SER A 139 3.04 -3.97 -11.74
N ASN A 140 2.68 -3.43 -12.90
CA ASN A 140 1.54 -3.90 -13.69
C ASN A 140 1.68 -5.38 -14.07
N LYS A 141 2.88 -5.82 -14.47
CA LYS A 141 3.16 -7.24 -14.74
C LYS A 141 3.03 -8.11 -13.50
N ALA A 142 3.40 -7.61 -12.32
CA ALA A 142 3.22 -8.35 -11.07
C ALA A 142 1.73 -8.51 -10.76
N VAL A 143 0.93 -7.45 -10.90
CA VAL A 143 -0.54 -7.50 -10.76
C VAL A 143 -1.17 -8.50 -11.74
N ASP A 144 -0.74 -8.50 -13.01
CA ASP A 144 -1.26 -9.44 -14.02
C ASP A 144 -0.93 -10.90 -13.71
N LYS A 145 0.17 -11.15 -12.98
CA LYS A 145 0.55 -12.48 -12.50
C LYS A 145 -0.26 -12.93 -11.29
N LEU A 146 -0.84 -12.02 -10.51
CA LEU A 146 -1.71 -12.37 -9.39
C LEU A 146 -3.03 -13.00 -9.83
N LYS A 147 -3.40 -13.00 -11.13
CA LYS A 147 -4.62 -13.64 -11.63
C LYS A 147 -5.88 -13.33 -10.80
N LEU A 148 -6.03 -12.05 -10.43
CA LEU A 148 -7.17 -11.55 -9.67
C LEU A 148 -8.50 -11.92 -10.35
N GLN A 149 -9.48 -12.35 -9.55
CA GLN A 149 -10.84 -12.67 -9.99
C GLN A 149 -11.85 -11.62 -9.54
N GLY A 150 -11.57 -10.93 -8.43
CA GLY A 150 -12.40 -9.86 -7.91
C GLY A 150 -11.83 -9.33 -6.60
N VAL A 151 -12.37 -8.20 -6.16
CA VAL A 151 -12.02 -7.56 -4.88
C VAL A 151 -13.31 -7.16 -4.19
N ALA A 152 -13.46 -7.51 -2.92
CA ALA A 152 -14.50 -6.96 -2.06
C ALA A 152 -13.87 -6.01 -1.04
N MET A 153 -14.51 -4.88 -0.77
CA MET A 153 -14.01 -3.87 0.14
C MET A 153 -15.12 -3.43 1.07
N ARG A 154 -14.80 -3.27 2.36
CA ARG A 154 -15.69 -2.65 3.33
C ARG A 154 -14.89 -1.85 4.35
N SER A 155 -15.35 -0.65 4.66
CA SER A 155 -14.82 0.14 5.76
C SER A 155 -15.75 0.07 6.96
N TYR A 156 -15.17 0.12 8.15
CA TYR A 156 -15.85 0.10 9.44
C TYR A 156 -15.37 1.27 10.27
N ARG A 157 -16.28 1.88 11.01
CA ARG A 157 -15.96 2.94 11.98
C ARG A 157 -16.57 2.55 13.31
N ILE A 158 -15.78 2.62 14.38
CA ILE A 158 -16.32 2.45 15.74
C ILE A 158 -17.22 3.65 16.09
N GLY A 159 -18.27 3.45 16.89
CA GLY A 159 -19.29 4.49 17.13
C GLY A 159 -18.75 5.83 17.67
N ASP A 160 -17.66 5.82 18.44
CA ASP A 160 -17.02 7.05 18.93
C ASP A 160 -16.08 7.73 17.92
N GLY A 161 -15.91 7.15 16.73
CA GLY A 161 -15.07 7.67 15.65
C GLY A 161 -13.56 7.55 15.88
N SER A 162 -13.10 6.92 16.97
CA SER A 162 -11.67 6.82 17.32
C SER A 162 -10.86 5.88 16.41
N LEU A 163 -11.55 4.96 15.72
CA LEU A 163 -10.98 3.93 14.87
C LEU A 163 -11.78 3.74 13.58
N VAL A 164 -11.08 3.76 12.45
CA VAL A 164 -11.58 3.34 11.15
C VAL A 164 -10.76 2.16 10.67
N VAL A 165 -11.40 1.12 10.16
CA VAL A 165 -10.75 -0.04 9.56
C VAL A 165 -11.26 -0.24 8.14
N GLU A 166 -10.38 -0.13 7.16
CA GLU A 166 -10.66 -0.52 5.77
C GLU A 166 -10.20 -1.95 5.55
N THR A 167 -11.10 -2.82 5.09
CA THR A 167 -10.80 -4.20 4.75
C THR A 167 -10.95 -4.42 3.25
N ARG A 168 -9.98 -5.12 2.66
CA ARG A 168 -9.99 -5.54 1.26
C ARG A 168 -9.74 -7.05 1.19
N LEU A 169 -10.61 -7.75 0.47
CA LEU A 169 -10.49 -9.17 0.13
C LEU A 169 -10.22 -9.29 -1.35
N ALA A 170 -9.05 -9.80 -1.74
CA ALA A 170 -8.70 -10.01 -3.13
C ALA A 170 -8.69 -11.52 -3.43
N GLN A 171 -9.60 -11.96 -4.31
CA GLN A 171 -9.65 -13.36 -4.73
C GLN A 171 -8.63 -13.60 -5.85
N ILE A 172 -7.72 -14.55 -5.64
CA ILE A 172 -6.64 -14.89 -6.56
C ILE A 172 -6.85 -16.30 -7.09
N GLN A 173 -6.89 -16.46 -8.40
CA GLN A 173 -7.06 -17.78 -9.01
C GLN A 173 -5.90 -18.71 -8.62
N ASN A 174 -6.23 -19.88 -8.07
CA ASN A 174 -5.28 -20.94 -7.71
C ASN A 174 -4.21 -20.57 -6.66
N ALA A 175 -4.38 -19.46 -5.93
CA ALA A 175 -3.41 -19.01 -4.92
C ALA A 175 -3.14 -20.06 -3.82
N GLY A 176 -4.19 -20.77 -3.40
CA GLY A 176 -4.11 -21.82 -2.37
C GLY A 176 -3.31 -23.07 -2.78
N LYS A 177 -2.84 -23.16 -4.03
CA LYS A 177 -2.03 -24.27 -4.55
C LYS A 177 -0.58 -23.89 -4.83
N GLY A 178 -0.16 -22.67 -4.49
CA GLY A 178 1.13 -22.10 -4.92
C GLY A 178 1.90 -21.34 -3.83
N ARG A 179 3.10 -20.86 -4.20
CA ARG A 179 3.99 -20.07 -3.33
C ARG A 179 3.67 -18.57 -3.42
N GLU A 180 2.73 -18.14 -4.27
CA GLU A 180 2.47 -16.73 -4.56
C GLU A 180 2.07 -15.91 -3.33
N LEU A 181 1.14 -16.40 -2.51
CA LEU A 181 0.68 -15.69 -1.32
C LEU A 181 1.77 -15.61 -0.23
N ALA A 182 2.56 -16.68 -0.09
CA ALA A 182 3.70 -16.69 0.82
C ALA A 182 4.78 -15.70 0.36
N ASN A 183 5.06 -15.64 -0.95
CA ASN A 183 5.99 -14.67 -1.52
C ASN A 183 5.46 -13.24 -1.34
N PHE A 184 4.17 -13.00 -1.60
CA PHE A 184 3.54 -11.70 -1.35
C PHE A 184 3.71 -11.27 0.11
N GLN A 185 3.50 -12.17 1.06
CA GLN A 185 3.67 -11.87 2.49
C GLN A 185 5.13 -11.60 2.88
N SER A 186 6.08 -12.30 2.26
CA SER A 186 7.51 -12.05 2.45
C SER A 186 7.92 -10.68 1.90
N GLU A 187 7.50 -10.36 0.68
CA GLU A 187 7.69 -9.05 0.06
C GLU A 187 7.00 -7.95 0.88
N PHE A 188 5.82 -8.22 1.44
CA PHE A 188 5.11 -7.34 2.39
C PHE A 188 5.94 -7.00 3.61
N ALA A 189 6.46 -8.03 4.27
CA ALA A 189 7.27 -7.84 5.46
C ALA A 189 8.61 -7.16 5.14
N SER A 190 9.23 -7.47 4.01
CA SER A 190 10.49 -6.84 3.59
C SER A 190 10.29 -5.36 3.31
N ALA A 191 9.22 -5.03 2.60
CA ALA A 191 8.85 -3.67 2.26
C ALA A 191 8.57 -2.80 3.50
N LEU A 192 7.77 -3.31 4.42
CA LEU A 192 7.40 -2.59 5.63
C LEU A 192 8.41 -2.78 6.76
N GLY A 193 9.63 -3.26 6.47
CA GLY A 193 10.66 -3.49 7.49
C GLY A 193 11.12 -2.23 8.23
N ILE A 194 10.91 -1.04 7.65
CA ILE A 194 11.17 0.25 8.31
C ILE A 194 10.04 0.68 9.26
N PHE A 195 8.88 0.04 9.16
CA PHE A 195 7.72 0.33 9.99
C PHE A 195 7.87 -0.38 11.33
N ARG A 196 7.16 0.14 12.35
CA ARG A 196 7.12 -0.52 13.65
C ARG A 196 6.35 -1.83 13.51
N LYS A 197 6.80 -2.90 14.17
CA LYS A 197 6.01 -4.14 14.23
C LYS A 197 4.68 -3.88 14.92
N GLY A 198 3.59 -4.29 14.28
CA GLY A 198 2.27 -4.34 14.88
C GLY A 198 2.05 -5.62 15.71
N PRO A 199 0.89 -5.74 16.37
CA PRO A 199 0.52 -6.94 17.12
C PRO A 199 0.46 -8.17 16.20
N ALA A 200 0.75 -9.34 16.77
CA ALA A 200 0.48 -10.60 16.10
C ALA A 200 -1.04 -10.90 16.14
N ILE A 201 -1.55 -11.55 15.10
CA ILE A 201 -2.94 -12.02 15.08
C ILE A 201 -2.97 -13.45 15.62
N GLN A 202 -3.71 -13.66 16.71
CA GLN A 202 -3.81 -14.97 17.34
C GLN A 202 -4.44 -15.99 16.39
N GLY A 203 -3.91 -17.21 16.33
CA GLY A 203 -4.41 -18.26 15.43
C GLY A 203 -4.02 -18.12 13.95
N TYR A 204 -3.29 -17.05 13.57
CA TYR A 204 -2.93 -16.77 12.18
C TYR A 204 -1.43 -16.48 12.01
N LYS A 205 -0.64 -17.54 11.83
CA LYS A 205 0.84 -17.43 11.70
C LYS A 205 1.29 -16.66 10.45
N ASN A 206 0.46 -16.63 9.42
CA ASN A 206 0.73 -15.91 8.19
C ASN A 206 0.36 -14.42 8.25
N ALA A 207 -0.38 -13.98 9.28
CA ALA A 207 -0.75 -12.57 9.42
C ALA A 207 0.46 -11.74 9.87
N ARG A 208 0.62 -10.57 9.25
CA ARG A 208 1.66 -9.58 9.60
C ARG A 208 1.01 -8.21 9.69
N CYS A 209 1.34 -7.48 10.74
CA CYS A 209 0.88 -6.11 10.96
C CYS A 209 2.06 -5.18 11.19
N PHE A 210 1.94 -3.95 10.72
CA PHE A 210 2.96 -2.92 10.81
C PHE A 210 2.30 -1.57 11.13
N LEU A 211 2.92 -0.80 12.02
CA LEU A 211 2.48 0.53 12.44
C LEU A 211 3.36 1.60 11.80
N MET A 212 2.77 2.77 11.49
CA MET A 212 3.53 3.92 10.98
C MET A 212 4.73 4.24 11.88
N PRO A 213 5.85 4.76 11.33
CA PRO A 213 6.98 5.23 12.14
C PRO A 213 6.56 6.23 13.23
N LYS A 214 7.21 6.17 14.41
CA LYS A 214 6.89 7.03 15.57
C LYS A 214 7.04 8.54 15.29
N ASN A 215 7.87 8.92 14.33
CA ASN A 215 8.36 10.28 14.15
C ASN A 215 7.41 11.20 13.36
N SER A 216 6.16 10.79 13.11
CA SER A 216 5.19 11.73 12.52
C SER A 216 4.74 12.75 13.58
N LYS A 217 4.82 14.04 13.25
CA LYS A 217 4.23 15.13 14.05
C LYS A 217 2.69 15.07 14.09
N GLU A 218 2.12 14.22 13.23
CA GLU A 218 0.69 13.96 13.14
C GLU A 218 0.11 13.36 14.43
N LYS A 219 -1.12 13.76 14.74
CA LYS A 219 -1.91 13.20 15.85
C LYS A 219 -2.57 11.86 15.48
N LEU A 220 -2.52 11.48 14.20
CA LEU A 220 -3.03 10.23 13.68
C LEU A 220 -1.92 9.18 13.57
N ASP A 221 -2.29 7.93 13.74
CA ASP A 221 -1.44 6.76 13.51
C ASP A 221 -2.22 5.76 12.64
N ALA A 222 -1.48 4.86 11.98
CA ALA A 222 -2.07 3.87 11.10
C ALA A 222 -1.37 2.52 11.26
N MET A 223 -2.16 1.46 11.07
CA MET A 223 -1.68 0.08 11.08
C MET A 223 -2.10 -0.63 9.80
N PHE A 224 -1.14 -1.24 9.13
CA PHE A 224 -1.34 -2.04 7.94
C PHE A 224 -1.15 -3.50 8.28
N CYS A 225 -2.14 -4.32 7.95
CA CYS A 225 -2.08 -5.75 8.13
C CYS A 225 -2.35 -6.48 6.82
N SER A 226 -1.63 -7.58 6.62
CA SER A 226 -1.84 -8.50 5.51
C SER A 226 -1.88 -9.93 6.04
N ALA A 227 -2.78 -10.74 5.50
CA ALA A 227 -2.93 -12.16 5.78
C ALA A 227 -3.57 -12.85 4.56
N TYR A 228 -3.69 -14.17 4.59
CA TYR A 228 -4.42 -14.90 3.56
C TYR A 228 -5.16 -16.11 4.12
N GLN A 229 -6.24 -16.52 3.45
CA GLN A 229 -6.99 -17.73 3.77
C GLN A 229 -7.45 -18.37 2.46
N GLY A 230 -7.02 -19.60 2.19
CA GLY A 230 -7.29 -20.26 0.92
C GLY A 230 -6.72 -19.50 -0.28
N ASP A 231 -7.60 -19.06 -1.18
CA ASP A 231 -7.30 -18.28 -2.38
C ASP A 231 -7.55 -16.77 -2.21
N VAL A 232 -7.89 -16.32 -1.00
CA VAL A 232 -8.19 -14.93 -0.68
C VAL A 232 -7.03 -14.29 0.06
N LEU A 233 -6.50 -13.20 -0.51
CA LEU A 233 -5.61 -12.27 0.18
C LEU A 233 -6.46 -11.28 0.97
N VAL A 234 -6.17 -11.14 2.26
CA VAL A 234 -6.85 -10.23 3.18
C VAL A 234 -5.90 -9.10 3.51
N SER A 235 -6.40 -7.87 3.42
CA SER A 235 -5.64 -6.71 3.81
C SER A 235 -6.51 -5.73 4.56
N ALA A 236 -5.99 -5.24 5.67
CA ALA A 236 -6.68 -4.32 6.54
C ALA A 236 -5.80 -3.12 6.84
N THR A 237 -6.37 -1.93 6.73
CA THR A 237 -5.73 -0.69 7.16
C THR A 237 -6.56 -0.04 8.23
N ALA A 238 -5.97 0.17 9.39
CA ALA A 238 -6.60 0.85 10.49
C ALA A 238 -6.04 2.25 10.65
N TYR A 239 -6.91 3.23 10.89
CA TYR A 239 -6.60 4.63 11.13
C TYR A 239 -7.22 5.07 12.45
N GLY A 240 -6.54 5.93 13.19
CA GLY A 240 -7.08 6.48 14.44
C GLY A 240 -6.17 7.50 15.07
N VAL A 241 -6.64 8.12 16.15
CA VAL A 241 -5.83 9.04 16.95
C VAL A 241 -4.74 8.28 17.70
N LYS A 242 -3.62 8.95 17.96
CA LYS A 242 -2.55 8.41 18.82
C LYS A 242 -3.01 8.38 20.29
N PRO A 243 -2.76 7.28 21.03
CA PRO A 243 -2.27 6.00 20.54
C PRO A 243 -3.36 5.22 19.80
N LEU A 244 -3.01 4.62 18.64
CA LEU A 244 -3.94 3.78 17.90
C LEU A 244 -4.33 2.56 18.74
N ASN A 245 -5.62 2.23 18.79
CA ASN A 245 -6.11 1.00 19.41
C ASN A 245 -5.79 -0.21 18.53
N THR A 246 -4.54 -0.68 18.61
CA THR A 246 -4.01 -1.76 17.76
C THR A 246 -4.62 -3.12 18.10
N ILE A 247 -5.07 -3.31 19.35
CA ILE A 247 -5.74 -4.53 19.80
C ILE A 247 -7.08 -4.65 19.09
N GLU A 248 -7.89 -3.59 19.11
CA GLU A 248 -9.20 -3.59 18.47
C GLU A 248 -9.09 -3.78 16.95
N ALA A 249 -8.14 -3.09 16.30
CA ALA A 249 -7.86 -3.28 14.88
C ALA A 249 -7.38 -4.71 14.53
N ALA A 250 -6.57 -5.33 15.39
CA ALA A 250 -6.15 -6.73 15.23
C ALA A 250 -7.32 -7.71 15.41
N THR A 251 -8.23 -7.42 16.35
CA THR A 251 -9.46 -8.19 16.58
C THR A 251 -10.36 -8.18 15.35
N MET A 252 -10.53 -7.03 14.70
CA MET A 252 -11.29 -6.91 13.44
C MET A 252 -10.72 -7.81 12.33
N LEU A 253 -9.39 -7.81 12.18
CA LEU A 253 -8.74 -8.71 11.21
C LEU A 253 -8.89 -10.19 11.59
N SER A 254 -8.80 -10.54 12.87
CA SER A 254 -9.03 -11.92 13.32
C SER A 254 -10.44 -12.39 12.95
N LYS A 255 -11.47 -11.61 13.28
CA LYS A 255 -12.87 -11.93 12.96
C LYS A 255 -13.08 -12.09 11.45
N GLN A 256 -12.48 -11.22 10.65
CA GLN A 256 -12.53 -11.33 9.19
C GLN A 256 -11.88 -12.64 8.70
N LEU A 257 -10.75 -13.04 9.27
CA LEU A 257 -10.09 -14.28 8.90
C LEU A 257 -10.84 -15.51 9.43
N ASP A 258 -11.54 -15.42 10.56
CA ASP A 258 -12.36 -16.51 11.11
C ASP A 258 -13.56 -16.78 10.19
N LEU A 259 -14.21 -15.73 9.69
CA LEU A 259 -15.27 -15.83 8.69
C LEU A 259 -14.80 -16.55 7.41
N LEU A 260 -13.56 -16.32 6.98
CA LEU A 260 -12.99 -16.97 5.79
C LEU A 260 -12.59 -18.43 6.02
N LYS A 261 -12.39 -18.87 7.27
CA LYS A 261 -12.12 -20.29 7.59
C LYS A 261 -13.40 -21.12 7.46
N SER A 262 -14.54 -20.55 7.81
CA SER A 262 -15.85 -21.21 7.79
C SER A 262 -16.84 -20.53 6.82
N PRO A 263 -16.61 -20.59 5.49
CA PRO A 263 -17.47 -19.90 4.51
C PRO A 263 -18.94 -20.37 4.46
N GLY A 264 -19.35 -21.33 5.30
CA GLY A 264 -20.70 -21.89 5.36
C GLY A 264 -21.48 -21.61 6.66
N GLU A 265 -20.95 -20.82 7.61
CA GLU A 265 -21.62 -20.52 8.89
C GLU A 265 -22.23 -19.11 8.96
N SER A 266 -22.11 -18.28 7.92
CA SER A 266 -22.77 -16.98 7.87
C SER A 266 -24.26 -17.13 7.53
N VAL A 267 -25.08 -16.83 8.55
CA VAL A 267 -26.56 -16.86 8.60
C VAL A 267 -27.25 -15.92 7.61
#